data_AF-A0A6J7IUE3-F1
#
_entry.id   AF-A0A6J7IUE3-F1
#
_cell.length_a   1.000
_cell.length_b   1.000
_cell.length_c   1.000
_cell.angle_alpha   90.00
_cell.angle_beta   90.00
_cell.angle_gamma   90.00
#
_symmetry.space_group_name_H-M   'P 1'
#
loop_
_entity.id
_entity.type
_entity.pdbx_description
1 polymer ?
#
loop_
_entity_poly.entity_id
_entity_poly.type
_entity_poly.pdbx_seq_one_letter_code
_entity_poly.pdbx_strand_id
1 'polypeptide(L)' 'MMRDFPGLAITRLASGLPMGGDLEFADELTLGRALTGRRRM' A
#
# COMPACT_ATOMS: atom_id res chain seq x y z
N MET A 1 16.77 -15.76 -0.45
CA MET A 1 16.06 -16.13 -1.69
C MET A 1 15.92 -14.96 -2.65
N MET A 2 15.31 -13.81 -2.31
CA MET A 2 15.37 -12.63 -3.19
C MET A 2 16.51 -11.64 -2.86
N ARG A 3 17.16 -11.78 -1.70
CA ARG A 3 18.29 -10.93 -1.29
C ARG A 3 19.60 -11.20 -2.04
N ASP A 4 19.63 -12.25 -2.86
CA ASP A 4 20.84 -12.80 -3.47
C ASP A 4 21.09 -12.26 -4.90
N PHE A 5 20.29 -11.27 -5.35
CA PHE A 5 20.39 -10.65 -6.68
C PHE A 5 20.80 -9.16 -6.56
N PRO A 6 22.10 -8.83 -6.61
CA PRO A 6 22.59 -7.46 -6.54
C PRO A 6 22.05 -6.62 -7.71
N GLY A 7 21.46 -5.45 -7.41
CA GLY A 7 20.89 -4.54 -8.40
C GLY A 7 19.43 -4.77 -8.76
N LEU A 8 18.80 -5.85 -8.27
CA LEU A 8 17.36 -6.05 -8.45
C LEU A 8 16.55 -5.17 -7.48
N ALA A 9 15.74 -4.27 -8.01
CA ALA A 9 14.83 -3.45 -7.21
C ALA A 9 13.60 -4.27 -6.78
N ILE A 10 13.51 -4.58 -5.49
CA ILE A 10 12.36 -5.30 -4.92
C ILE A 10 11.41 -4.27 -4.32
N THR A 11 10.20 -4.19 -4.87
CA THR A 11 9.15 -3.30 -4.38
C THR A 11 7.91 -4.08 -3.94
N ARG A 12 7.05 -3.45 -3.15
CA ARG A 12 5.76 -3.99 -2.75
C ARG A 12 4.63 -3.19 -3.41
N LEU A 13 3.59 -3.90 -3.86
CA LEU A 13 2.37 -3.25 -4.35
C LEU A 13 1.75 -2.38 -3.27
N ALA A 14 1.10 -1.30 -3.68
CA ALA A 14 0.35 -0.46 -2.77
C ALA A 14 -0.74 -1.28 -2.06
N SER A 15 -0.93 -1.01 -0.77
CA SER A 15 -2.01 -1.58 0.04
C SER A 15 -2.71 -0.44 0.75
N GLY A 16 -4.03 -0.37 0.61
CA GLY A 16 -4.84 0.70 1.17
C GLY A 16 -6.23 0.65 0.57
N LEU A 17 -6.91 1.80 0.55
CA LEU A 17 -8.26 1.92 0.02
C LEU A 17 -8.31 1.56 -1.48
N PRO A 18 -9.28 0.75 -1.95
CA PRO A 18 -9.44 0.47 -3.37
C PRO A 18 -9.91 1.71 -4.13
N MET A 19 -9.55 1.78 -5.42
CA MET A 19 -10.09 2.81 -6.31
C MET A 19 -11.60 2.63 -6.48
N GLY A 20 -12.34 3.72 -6.36
CA GLY A 20 -13.81 3.71 -6.47
C GLY A 20 -14.54 3.16 -5.24
N GLY A 21 -13.85 2.88 -4.13
CA GLY A 21 -14.50 2.57 -2.85
C GLY A 21 -14.74 3.83 -2.02
N ASP A 22 -15.88 3.90 -1.33
CA ASP A 22 -16.19 5.01 -0.43
C ASP A 22 -15.62 4.77 0.97
N LEU A 23 -15.22 5.87 1.63
CA LEU A 23 -14.58 5.83 2.96
C LEU A 23 -15.49 5.25 4.04
N GLU A 24 -16.80 5.45 3.91
CA GLU A 24 -17.80 5.00 4.89
C GLU A 24 -17.97 3.48 4.95
N PHE A 25 -17.51 2.76 3.92
CA PHE A 25 -17.54 1.30 3.86
C PHE A 25 -16.18 0.65 4.06
N ALA A 26 -15.13 1.45 4.26
CA ALA A 26 -13.78 0.95 4.47
C ALA A 26 -13.60 0.48 5.91
N ASP A 27 -12.96 -0.67 6.09
CA ASP A 27 -12.55 -1.12 7.42
C ASP A 27 -11.38 -0.28 7.96
N GLU A 28 -11.28 -0.20 9.29
CA GLU A 28 -10.29 0.62 9.97
C GLU A 28 -8.84 0.22 9.64
N LEU A 29 -8.58 -1.07 9.41
CA LEU A 29 -7.24 -1.56 9.07
C LEU A 29 -6.83 -1.10 7.67
N THR A 30 -7.75 -1.14 6.70
CA THR A 30 -7.54 -0.61 5.34
C THR A 30 -7.28 0.90 5.37
N LEU A 31 -8.07 1.65 6.13
CA LEU A 31 -7.86 3.09 6.32
C LEU A 31 -6.51 3.38 6.99
N GLY A 32 -6.17 2.64 8.05
CA GLY A 32 -4.88 2.76 8.74
C GLY A 32 -3.68 2.54 7.81
N ARG A 33 -3.76 1.52 6.94
CA ARG A 33 -2.74 1.26 5.90
C ARG A 33 -2.65 2.39 4.87
N ALA A 34 -3.80 2.88 4.38
CA ALA A 34 -3.85 3.96 3.40
C ALA A 34 -3.27 5.27 3.95
N LEU A 35 -3.59 5.61 5.20
CA LEU A 35 -3.12 6.82 5.86
C LEU A 35 -1.62 6.75 6.20
N THR A 36 -1.16 5.63 6.74
CA THR A 36 0.26 5.40 7.06
C THR A 36 1.13 5.44 5.79
N GLY A 37 0.62 4.86 4.69
CA GLY A 37 1.30 4.82 3.40
C GLY A 37 1.07 6.03 2.49
N ARG A 38 0.40 7.09 2.97
CA ARG A 38 0.00 8.24 2.15
C ARG A 38 1.21 9.00 1.61
N ARG A 39 1.19 9.32 0.31
CA ARG A 39 2.22 10.12 -0.38
C ARG A 39 1.68 11.51 -0.71
N ARG A 40 2.56 12.49 -0.91
CA ARG A 40 2.19 13.80 -1.45
C ARG A 40 1.69 13.63 -2.89
N MET A 41 0.73 14.46 -3.29
CA MET A 41 0.36 14.63 -4.69
C MET A 41 1.48 15.33 -5.45
#